data_AF-A0A821PSW7-F1
#
_entry.id   AF-A0A821PSW7-F1
#
_cell.length_a   1.000
_cell.length_b   1.000
_cell.length_c   1.000
_cell.angle_alpha   90.00
_cell.angle_beta   90.00
_cell.angle_gamma   90.00
#
_symmetry.space_group_name_H-M   'P 1'
#
loop_
_entity.id
_entity.type
_entity.pdbx_description
1 polymer ?
#
loop_
_entity_poly.entity_id
_entity_poly.type
_entity_poly.pdbx_seq_one_letter_code
_entity_poly.pdbx_strand_id
1 'polypeptide(L)'
;MATKKRNKAFMGMAAPLGYVPGLGRGATGFTTRSDIGPARETGDISDERHAPPTKRRDDDDDDDTDLNDSNFDEEFGYGGSLFKNGPYEKDDEEADEIYESIDKRMDEKRKERRERRFQEEIEKYRQERPKIQQQFSDLKRKLADVTAEEWMSMPEVGDVRNKRQRNPRQEKYTPVPDALIAKGVAATEKTNAIDLHDQHYGGFITPATGMSTPSTEIEMVKIGQARNTLMNMRLTQVSDSVSGQTVVDPKGYLTDMASMLPSYGGDINDVKKARLLLKSVRETNPSHPPAWIASARLEEVVGKVQAARNLIMRGTEHCQKSEDVWLEAAR
;
A
#
# COMPACT_ATOMS: atom_id res chain seq x y z
N MET A 1 -8.38 -26.12 3.12
CA MET A 1 -9.15 -26.87 2.10
C MET A 1 -9.17 -26.05 0.82
N ALA A 2 -8.22 -26.29 -0.08
CA ALA A 2 -8.20 -25.66 -1.39
C ALA A 2 -9.41 -26.17 -2.20
N THR A 3 -10.27 -25.26 -2.65
CA THR A 3 -11.38 -25.59 -3.54
C THR A 3 -10.79 -26.01 -4.88
N LYS A 4 -10.68 -27.32 -5.11
CA LYS A 4 -10.33 -27.92 -6.40
C LYS A 4 -11.30 -27.36 -7.43
N LYS A 5 -10.86 -26.41 -8.28
CA LYS A 5 -11.66 -25.90 -9.39
C LYS A 5 -12.13 -27.12 -10.18
N ARG A 6 -13.43 -27.38 -10.20
CA ARG A 6 -13.99 -28.45 -11.02
C ARG A 6 -13.65 -28.10 -12.46
N ASN A 7 -12.83 -28.92 -13.11
CA ASN A 7 -12.60 -28.81 -14.54
C ASN A 7 -13.97 -28.77 -15.21
N LYS A 8 -14.17 -27.77 -16.09
CA LYS A 8 -15.44 -27.61 -16.79
C LYS A 8 -15.72 -28.90 -17.56
N ALA A 9 -16.97 -29.37 -17.54
CA ALA A 9 -17.32 -30.70 -18.06
C ALA A 9 -16.93 -30.94 -19.52
N PHE A 10 -16.79 -29.86 -20.32
CA PHE A 10 -16.40 -29.93 -21.73
C PHE A 10 -14.88 -30.00 -21.97
N MET A 11 -14.04 -29.68 -20.98
CA MET A 11 -12.58 -29.72 -21.15
C MET A 11 -12.11 -31.18 -21.15
N GLY A 12 -11.69 -31.69 -22.32
CA GLY A 12 -11.23 -33.08 -22.51
C GLY A 12 -12.24 -34.00 -23.22
N MET A 13 -13.42 -33.51 -23.58
CA MET A 13 -14.33 -34.21 -24.51
C MET A 13 -13.90 -33.93 -25.95
N ALA A 14 -13.97 -34.94 -26.83
CA ALA A 14 -13.78 -34.74 -28.26
C ALA A 14 -14.88 -33.82 -28.81
N ALA A 15 -14.55 -33.05 -29.86
CA ALA A 15 -15.53 -32.19 -30.52
C ALA A 15 -16.72 -33.03 -31.02
N PRO A 16 -17.97 -32.58 -30.81
CA PRO A 16 -19.15 -33.27 -31.34
C PRO A 16 -19.07 -33.44 -32.86
N LEU A 17 -19.52 -34.59 -33.36
CA LEU A 17 -19.57 -34.88 -34.80
C LEU A 17 -20.42 -33.82 -35.52
N GLY A 18 -19.86 -33.20 -36.56
CA GLY A 18 -20.52 -32.14 -37.34
C GLY A 18 -20.45 -30.73 -36.73
N TYR A 19 -19.76 -30.53 -35.61
CA TYR A 19 -19.55 -29.19 -35.07
C TYR A 19 -18.59 -28.37 -35.94
N VAL A 20 -19.08 -27.25 -36.48
CA VAL A 20 -18.26 -26.24 -37.16
C VAL A 20 -17.97 -25.10 -36.18
N PRO A 21 -16.69 -24.83 -35.83
CA PRO A 21 -16.33 -23.74 -34.92
C PRO A 21 -16.78 -22.39 -35.49
N GLY A 22 -17.24 -21.48 -34.63
CA GLY A 22 -17.82 -20.19 -35.05
C GLY A 22 -19.28 -20.29 -35.49
N LEU A 23 -19.59 -21.15 -36.46
CA LEU A 23 -20.94 -21.32 -37.00
C LEU A 23 -21.90 -21.98 -35.98
N GLY A 24 -21.46 -23.04 -35.29
CA GLY A 24 -22.25 -23.70 -34.24
C GLY A 24 -22.48 -22.85 -32.99
N ARG A 25 -21.75 -21.72 -32.84
CA ARG A 25 -21.98 -20.70 -31.80
C ARG A 25 -23.02 -19.65 -32.23
N GLY A 26 -23.44 -19.65 -33.50
CA GLY A 26 -24.20 -18.55 -34.10
C GLY A 26 -23.36 -17.28 -34.26
N ALA A 27 -22.03 -17.40 -34.35
CA ALA A 27 -21.16 -16.26 -34.55
C ALA A 27 -21.13 -15.89 -36.03
N THR A 28 -21.53 -14.66 -36.34
CA THR A 28 -21.36 -14.04 -37.65
C THR A 28 -20.28 -12.97 -37.51
N GLY A 29 -19.35 -12.88 -38.48
CA GLY A 29 -18.39 -11.77 -38.54
C GLY A 29 -19.14 -10.43 -38.67
N PHE A 30 -18.61 -9.36 -38.07
CA PHE A 30 -19.21 -8.04 -38.23
C PHE A 30 -19.00 -7.56 -39.66
N THR A 31 -20.06 -7.55 -40.46
CA THR A 31 -20.04 -7.04 -41.83
C THR A 31 -19.88 -5.52 -41.80
N THR A 32 -18.80 -4.99 -42.37
CA THR A 32 -18.66 -3.54 -42.59
C THR A 32 -19.23 -3.18 -43.97
N ARG A 33 -19.45 -1.88 -44.23
CA ARG A 33 -20.03 -1.38 -45.49
C ARG A 33 -19.21 -1.75 -46.73
N SER A 34 -17.94 -2.10 -46.56
CA SER A 34 -17.03 -2.56 -47.61
C SER A 34 -17.21 -4.03 -48.00
N ASP A 35 -17.88 -4.83 -47.16
CA ASP A 35 -18.06 -6.28 -47.30
C ASP A 35 -19.39 -6.66 -48.00
N ILE A 36 -20.27 -5.67 -48.22
CA ILE A 36 -21.57 -5.84 -48.87
C ILE A 36 -21.38 -5.72 -50.40
N GLY A 37 -20.82 -6.78 -50.99
CA GLY A 37 -21.03 -7.14 -52.40
C GLY A 37 -22.43 -7.77 -52.60
N PRO A 38 -22.90 -7.97 -53.84
CA PRO A 38 -24.30 -8.25 -54.10
C PRO A 38 -24.71 -9.62 -53.52
N ALA A 39 -25.64 -9.56 -52.56
CA ALA A 39 -26.44 -10.63 -52.00
C ALA A 39 -25.72 -11.68 -51.13
N ARG A 40 -25.59 -11.38 -49.83
CA ARG A 40 -25.82 -12.40 -48.79
C ARG A 40 -26.96 -11.91 -47.89
N GLU A 41 -28.18 -12.34 -48.20
CA GLU A 41 -29.32 -12.19 -47.29
C GLU A 41 -29.06 -13.04 -46.05
N THR A 42 -29.28 -12.47 -44.87
CA THR A 42 -29.03 -13.06 -43.55
C THR A 42 -29.97 -14.23 -43.19
N GLY A 43 -30.63 -14.83 -44.18
CA GLY A 43 -31.63 -15.89 -44.02
C GLY A 43 -31.37 -17.17 -44.81
N ASP A 44 -30.36 -17.24 -45.68
CA ASP A 44 -30.09 -18.47 -46.46
C ASP A 44 -29.16 -19.42 -45.69
N ILE A 45 -29.73 -20.03 -44.66
CA ILE A 45 -29.14 -21.18 -43.97
C ILE A 45 -29.71 -22.41 -44.69
N SER A 46 -29.06 -22.86 -45.75
CA SER A 46 -29.46 -24.08 -46.44
C SER A 46 -29.43 -25.27 -45.47
N ASP A 47 -30.54 -26.01 -45.45
CA ASP A 47 -30.76 -27.21 -44.63
C ASP A 47 -30.03 -28.44 -45.20
N GLU A 48 -28.79 -28.28 -45.69
CA GLU A 48 -27.93 -29.41 -46.05
C GLU A 48 -27.10 -29.84 -44.84
N ARG A 49 -27.82 -30.28 -43.79
CA ARG A 49 -27.22 -30.69 -42.52
C ARG A 49 -26.47 -32.03 -42.56
N HIS A 50 -26.42 -32.76 -43.68
CA HIS A 50 -25.76 -34.07 -43.76
C HIS A 50 -25.02 -34.32 -45.09
N ALA A 51 -24.11 -33.43 -45.49
CA ALA A 51 -23.04 -33.85 -46.40
C ALA A 51 -21.99 -34.62 -45.56
N PRO A 52 -21.54 -35.82 -45.98
CA PRO A 52 -20.40 -36.48 -45.34
C PRO A 52 -19.21 -35.52 -45.41
N PRO A 53 -18.35 -35.44 -44.38
CA PRO A 53 -17.20 -34.56 -44.44
C PRO A 53 -16.38 -34.99 -45.64
N THR A 54 -16.34 -34.14 -46.68
CA THR A 54 -15.23 -34.23 -47.61
C THR A 54 -14.02 -34.08 -46.71
N LYS A 55 -13.10 -35.05 -46.76
CA LYS A 55 -11.75 -34.80 -46.27
C LYS A 55 -11.27 -33.61 -47.09
N ARG A 56 -11.41 -32.41 -46.54
CA ARG A 56 -10.52 -31.33 -46.90
C ARG A 56 -9.15 -31.94 -46.74
N ARG A 57 -8.41 -32.02 -47.84
CA ARG A 57 -6.97 -32.21 -47.71
C ARG A 57 -6.54 -31.04 -46.84
N ASP A 58 -5.73 -31.29 -45.82
CA ASP A 58 -5.20 -30.25 -44.93
C ASP A 58 -4.35 -29.20 -45.70
N ASP A 59 -4.32 -29.24 -47.04
CA ASP A 59 -3.57 -28.36 -47.92
C ASP A 59 -4.35 -27.08 -48.34
N ASP A 60 -5.66 -26.97 -48.04
CA ASP A 60 -6.50 -25.83 -48.48
C ASP A 60 -6.91 -24.85 -47.35
N ASP A 61 -6.36 -24.99 -46.14
CA ASP A 61 -6.58 -24.05 -45.01
C ASP A 61 -5.34 -23.14 -44.75
N ASP A 62 -4.40 -23.03 -45.71
CA ASP A 62 -3.16 -22.24 -45.60
C ASP A 62 -3.28 -20.78 -46.13
N ASP A 63 -4.50 -20.30 -46.39
CA ASP A 63 -4.78 -18.95 -46.90
C ASP A 63 -5.22 -17.94 -45.81
N ASP A 64 -5.09 -18.31 -44.54
CA ASP A 64 -5.15 -17.34 -43.43
C ASP A 64 -3.83 -16.57 -43.38
N THR A 65 -3.64 -15.65 -44.33
CA THR A 65 -2.57 -14.64 -44.27
C THR A 65 -2.56 -14.03 -42.87
N ASP A 66 -1.47 -14.22 -42.12
CA ASP A 66 -1.35 -13.69 -40.76
C ASP A 66 -1.17 -12.17 -40.83
N LEU A 67 -2.29 -11.46 -40.96
CA LEU A 67 -2.39 -10.01 -41.03
C LEU A 67 -2.31 -9.35 -39.64
N ASN A 68 -1.75 -10.05 -38.65
CA ASN A 68 -1.54 -9.50 -37.34
C ASN A 68 -0.38 -8.48 -37.37
N ASP A 69 -0.50 -7.41 -36.59
CA ASP A 69 0.50 -6.35 -36.49
C ASP A 69 1.87 -6.90 -36.03
N SER A 70 1.92 -8.03 -35.32
CA SER A 70 3.18 -8.69 -34.93
C SER A 70 3.95 -9.31 -36.10
N ASN A 71 3.24 -9.62 -37.19
CA ASN A 71 3.82 -10.13 -38.42
C ASN A 71 4.11 -9.00 -39.43
N PHE A 72 3.53 -7.81 -39.24
CA PHE A 72 3.80 -6.64 -40.07
C PHE A 72 5.08 -5.93 -39.65
N ASP A 73 5.97 -5.71 -40.61
CA ASP A 73 7.14 -4.84 -40.50
C ASP A 73 7.01 -3.65 -41.45
N GLU A 74 7.47 -2.46 -41.02
CA GLU A 74 7.31 -1.23 -41.80
C GLU A 74 8.17 -1.21 -43.08
N GLU A 75 9.33 -1.88 -43.05
CA GLU A 75 10.29 -1.88 -44.17
C GLU A 75 10.01 -3.04 -45.13
N PHE A 76 9.61 -4.21 -44.61
CA PHE A 76 9.43 -5.43 -45.42
C PHE A 76 7.96 -5.89 -45.58
N GLY A 77 7.00 -5.19 -44.97
CA GLY A 77 5.58 -5.55 -45.03
C GLY A 77 5.23 -6.76 -44.15
N TYR A 78 4.20 -7.52 -44.52
CA TYR A 78 3.84 -8.73 -43.78
C TYR A 78 4.88 -9.84 -43.97
N GLY A 79 5.32 -10.42 -42.86
CA GLY A 79 6.18 -11.58 -42.85
C GLY A 79 5.51 -12.80 -43.49
N GLY A 80 6.31 -13.57 -44.23
CA GLY A 80 5.84 -14.74 -44.99
C GLY A 80 6.15 -14.61 -46.47
N SER A 81 6.40 -15.75 -47.13
CA SER A 81 6.65 -15.79 -48.57
C SER A 81 5.34 -16.11 -49.31
N LEU A 82 4.92 -15.20 -50.19
CA LEU A 82 3.70 -15.34 -51.00
C LEU A 82 3.79 -16.44 -52.07
N PHE A 83 5.01 -16.81 -52.49
CA PHE A 83 5.24 -17.69 -53.64
C PHE A 83 5.43 -19.17 -53.26
N LYS A 84 5.36 -19.50 -51.97
CA LYS A 84 5.62 -20.86 -51.46
C LYS A 84 4.60 -21.90 -51.95
N ASN A 85 3.37 -21.48 -52.24
CA ASN A 85 2.26 -22.38 -52.58
C ASN A 85 2.01 -22.50 -54.10
N GLY A 86 2.86 -21.90 -54.94
CA GLY A 86 2.80 -22.05 -56.39
C GLY A 86 3.29 -23.42 -56.87
N PRO A 87 2.99 -23.82 -58.12
CA PRO A 87 3.65 -24.98 -58.71
C PRO A 87 5.16 -24.73 -58.73
N TYR A 88 5.93 -25.61 -58.08
CA TYR A 88 7.37 -25.57 -58.06
C TYR A 88 7.89 -26.74 -58.88
N GLU A 89 8.41 -26.42 -60.06
CA GLU A 89 8.90 -27.39 -61.02
C GLU A 89 10.43 -27.50 -60.92
N LYS A 90 11.00 -28.47 -61.65
CA LYS A 90 12.42 -28.77 -61.55
C LYS A 90 13.30 -27.64 -62.11
N ASP A 91 12.80 -26.92 -63.11
CA ASP A 91 13.42 -25.71 -63.64
C ASP A 91 13.38 -24.55 -62.65
N ASP A 92 12.37 -24.45 -61.78
CA ASP A 92 12.36 -23.49 -60.66
C ASP A 92 13.45 -23.82 -59.63
N GLU A 93 13.64 -25.10 -59.29
CA GLU A 93 14.72 -25.55 -58.39
C GLU A 93 16.12 -25.25 -58.97
N GLU A 94 16.33 -25.56 -60.25
CA GLU A 94 17.58 -25.24 -60.95
C GLU A 94 17.81 -23.71 -61.02
N ALA A 95 16.74 -22.92 -61.21
CA ALA A 95 16.82 -21.48 -61.20
C ALA A 95 17.19 -20.94 -59.80
N ASP A 96 16.54 -21.41 -58.73
CA ASP A 96 16.84 -21.02 -57.36
C ASP A 96 18.27 -21.37 -56.96
N GLU A 97 18.78 -22.55 -57.34
CA GLU A 97 20.18 -22.91 -57.12
C GLU A 97 21.15 -21.94 -57.81
N ILE A 98 20.84 -21.54 -59.05
CA ILE A 98 21.65 -20.57 -59.79
C ILE A 98 21.60 -19.21 -59.09
N TYR A 99 20.41 -18.70 -58.74
CA TYR A 99 20.27 -17.41 -58.06
C TYR A 99 20.91 -17.41 -56.66
N GLU A 100 20.75 -18.48 -55.88
CA GLU A 100 21.38 -18.63 -54.57
C GLU A 100 22.91 -18.69 -54.70
N SER A 101 23.44 -19.32 -55.76
CA SER A 101 24.89 -19.33 -56.04
C SER A 101 25.41 -17.93 -56.37
N ILE A 102 24.62 -17.12 -57.09
CA ILE A 102 24.95 -15.72 -57.40
C ILE A 102 24.98 -14.91 -56.11
N ASP A 103 23.96 -15.03 -55.26
CA ASP A 103 23.88 -14.32 -53.98
C ASP A 103 25.02 -14.71 -53.03
N LYS A 104 25.30 -16.01 -52.90
CA LYS A 104 26.46 -16.53 -52.14
C LYS A 104 27.76 -15.91 -52.65
N ARG A 105 27.98 -15.88 -53.97
CA ARG A 105 29.16 -15.26 -54.59
C ARG A 105 29.23 -13.75 -54.38
N MET A 106 28.09 -13.07 -54.37
CA MET A 106 28.02 -11.64 -54.08
C MET A 106 28.40 -11.34 -52.62
N ASP A 107 28.01 -12.24 -51.71
CA ASP A 107 28.32 -12.13 -50.28
C ASP A 107 29.77 -12.51 -49.90
N GLU A 108 30.40 -13.39 -50.67
CA GLU A 108 31.79 -13.86 -50.45
C GLU A 108 32.80 -12.73 -50.24
N LYS A 109 32.65 -11.60 -50.94
CA LYS A 109 33.60 -10.47 -50.90
C LYS A 109 33.87 -9.93 -49.50
N ARG A 110 32.91 -10.07 -48.57
CA ARG A 110 33.05 -9.61 -47.17
C ARG A 110 32.54 -10.63 -46.15
N LYS A 111 32.21 -11.84 -46.58
CA LYS A 111 31.58 -12.89 -45.77
C LYS A 111 32.35 -13.14 -44.48
N GLU A 112 33.64 -13.48 -44.57
CA GLU A 112 34.46 -13.81 -43.40
C GLU A 112 34.50 -12.66 -42.38
N ARG A 113 34.68 -11.41 -42.83
CA ARG A 113 34.72 -10.25 -41.93
C ARG A 113 33.35 -9.95 -41.33
N ARG A 114 32.27 -10.05 -42.12
CA ARG A 114 30.89 -9.79 -41.70
C ARG A 114 30.47 -10.83 -40.67
N GLU A 115 30.65 -12.11 -40.97
CA GLU A 115 30.33 -13.22 -40.07
C GLU A 115 31.17 -13.19 -38.79
N ARG A 116 32.47 -12.92 -38.89
CA ARG A 116 33.32 -12.78 -37.68
C ARG A 116 32.86 -11.64 -36.78
N ARG A 117 32.59 -10.45 -37.35
CA ARG A 117 32.06 -9.32 -36.58
C ARG A 117 30.70 -9.62 -35.98
N PHE A 118 29.80 -10.20 -36.76
CA PHE A 118 28.47 -10.60 -36.31
C PHE A 118 28.55 -11.62 -35.16
N GLN A 119 29.47 -12.57 -35.27
CA GLN A 119 29.71 -13.58 -34.22
C GLN A 119 30.28 -12.94 -32.94
N GLU A 120 31.31 -12.09 -33.06
CA GLU A 120 31.88 -11.35 -31.93
C GLU A 120 30.85 -10.45 -31.25
N GLU A 121 30.01 -9.77 -32.04
CA GLU A 121 28.94 -8.90 -31.55
C GLU A 121 27.83 -9.69 -30.86
N ILE A 122 27.40 -10.82 -31.44
CA ILE A 122 26.43 -11.71 -30.81
C ILE A 122 27.00 -12.29 -29.52
N GLU A 123 28.27 -12.71 -29.50
CA GLU A 123 28.91 -13.26 -28.32
C GLU A 123 28.99 -12.21 -27.21
N LYS A 124 29.48 -11.01 -27.53
CA LYS A 124 29.54 -9.89 -26.60
C LYS A 124 28.13 -9.50 -26.12
N TYR A 125 27.15 -9.44 -27.01
CA TYR A 125 25.76 -9.16 -26.66
C TYR A 125 25.18 -10.23 -25.73
N ARG A 126 25.48 -11.52 -25.97
CA ARG A 126 25.06 -12.62 -25.07
C ARG A 126 25.77 -12.57 -23.72
N GLN A 127 27.02 -12.10 -23.67
CA GLN A 127 27.75 -11.90 -22.42
C GLN A 127 27.18 -10.69 -21.64
N GLU A 128 26.88 -9.58 -22.31
CA GLU A 128 26.32 -8.37 -21.70
C GLU A 128 24.85 -8.54 -21.31
N ARG A 129 24.06 -9.21 -22.15
CA ARG A 129 22.62 -9.43 -22.01
C ARG A 129 22.26 -10.89 -22.32
N PRO A 130 22.63 -11.83 -21.43
CA PRO A 130 22.22 -13.22 -21.59
C PRO A 130 20.69 -13.33 -21.59
N LYS A 131 20.14 -14.23 -22.41
CA LYS A 131 18.69 -14.49 -22.41
C LYS A 131 18.26 -15.00 -21.04
N ILE A 132 17.04 -14.67 -20.61
CA ILE A 132 16.50 -15.08 -19.29
C ILE A 132 16.68 -16.59 -19.08
N GLN A 133 16.32 -17.40 -20.06
CA GLN A 133 16.48 -18.87 -19.98
C GLN A 133 17.95 -19.32 -19.82
N GLN A 134 18.92 -18.57 -20.35
CA GLN A 134 20.35 -18.87 -20.22
C GLN A 134 20.85 -18.53 -18.82
N GLN A 135 20.40 -17.42 -18.23
CA GLN A 135 20.71 -17.03 -16.84
C GLN A 135 20.26 -18.12 -15.84
N PHE A 136 19.13 -18.75 -16.13
CA PHE A 136 18.57 -19.83 -15.29
C PHE A 136 18.94 -21.24 -15.76
N SER A 137 19.81 -21.40 -16.75
CA SER A 137 20.14 -22.73 -17.31
C SER A 137 20.81 -23.64 -16.28
N ASP A 138 21.69 -23.09 -15.44
CA ASP A 138 22.36 -23.80 -14.35
C ASP A 138 21.37 -24.19 -13.25
N LEU A 139 20.46 -23.28 -12.89
CA LEU A 139 19.40 -23.56 -11.91
C LEU A 139 18.40 -24.60 -12.45
N LYS A 140 18.07 -24.54 -13.73
CA LYS A 140 17.23 -25.54 -14.40
C LYS A 140 17.89 -26.91 -14.44
N ARG A 141 19.23 -26.98 -14.57
CA ARG A 141 19.97 -28.24 -14.49
C ARG A 141 19.95 -28.80 -13.07
N LYS A 142 20.18 -27.97 -12.04
CA LYS A 142 20.06 -28.36 -10.62
C LYS A 142 18.64 -28.79 -10.25
N LEU A 143 17.62 -28.22 -10.89
CA LEU A 143 16.23 -28.60 -10.66
C LEU A 143 15.94 -30.05 -11.09
N ALA A 144 16.77 -30.64 -11.96
CA ALA A 144 16.65 -32.06 -12.33
C ALA A 144 17.01 -33.01 -11.18
N ASP A 145 17.77 -32.54 -10.18
CA ASP A 145 18.15 -33.34 -9.01
C ASP A 145 16.98 -33.50 -8.01
N VAL A 146 15.94 -32.68 -8.12
CA VAL A 146 14.76 -32.70 -7.23
C VAL A 146 13.87 -33.91 -7.56
N THR A 147 13.57 -34.70 -6.54
CA THR A 147 12.78 -35.92 -6.69
C THR A 147 11.31 -35.63 -6.93
N ALA A 148 10.59 -36.55 -7.58
CA ALA A 148 9.15 -36.42 -7.81
C ALA A 148 8.35 -36.32 -6.50
N GLU A 149 8.82 -36.91 -5.40
CA GLU A 149 8.19 -36.80 -4.08
C GLU A 149 8.29 -35.38 -3.53
N GLU A 150 9.47 -34.74 -3.64
CA GLU A 150 9.68 -33.34 -3.27
C GLU A 150 8.80 -32.40 -4.10
N TRP A 151 8.65 -32.66 -5.39
CA TRP A 151 7.71 -31.95 -6.28
C TRP A 151 6.26 -32.03 -5.80
N MET A 152 5.82 -33.20 -5.34
CA MET A 152 4.45 -33.38 -4.82
C MET A 152 4.25 -32.75 -3.44
N SER A 153 5.32 -32.58 -2.67
CA SER A 153 5.31 -31.99 -1.33
C SER A 153 5.45 -30.46 -1.31
N MET A 154 5.60 -29.82 -2.48
CA MET A 154 5.74 -28.36 -2.56
C MET A 154 4.52 -27.65 -1.94
N PRO A 155 4.73 -26.74 -0.97
CA PRO A 155 3.63 -25.99 -0.38
C PRO A 155 3.05 -25.00 -1.41
N GLU A 156 1.72 -24.91 -1.45
CA GLU A 156 1.03 -23.85 -2.18
C GLU A 156 1.36 -22.49 -1.54
N VAL A 157 1.39 -21.43 -2.35
CA VAL A 157 1.56 -20.06 -1.85
C VAL A 157 0.44 -19.72 -0.86
N GLY A 158 0.75 -19.83 0.44
CA GLY A 158 -0.19 -19.49 1.50
C GLY A 158 -0.62 -18.03 1.42
N ASP A 159 -1.80 -17.72 1.98
CA ASP A 159 -2.35 -16.36 2.07
C ASP A 159 -1.66 -15.54 3.18
N VAL A 160 -0.33 -15.44 3.11
CA VAL A 160 0.49 -14.76 4.14
C VAL A 160 0.38 -13.23 4.00
N ARG A 161 0.17 -12.75 2.77
CA ARG A 161 0.16 -11.32 2.44
C ARG A 161 -1.24 -10.73 2.24
N ASN A 162 -2.24 -11.52 1.83
CA ASN A 162 -3.55 -10.97 1.44
C ASN A 162 -4.62 -11.05 2.54
N LYS A 163 -4.29 -11.57 3.74
CA LYS A 163 -5.22 -11.59 4.89
C LYS A 163 -5.85 -10.22 5.19
N ARG A 164 -5.08 -9.13 5.03
CA ARG A 164 -5.54 -7.74 5.22
C ARG A 164 -6.45 -7.24 4.09
N GLN A 165 -6.24 -7.70 2.85
CA GLN A 165 -7.07 -7.34 1.69
C GLN A 165 -8.34 -8.19 1.61
N ARG A 166 -8.29 -9.43 2.10
CA ARG A 166 -9.41 -10.38 2.07
C ARG A 166 -10.45 -10.08 3.15
N ASN A 167 -9.99 -9.65 4.32
CA ASN A 167 -10.84 -9.12 5.39
C ASN A 167 -10.51 -7.64 5.61
N PRO A 168 -10.87 -6.74 4.66
CA PRO A 168 -10.78 -5.32 4.94
C PRO A 168 -11.71 -5.07 6.12
N ARG A 169 -11.16 -4.63 7.26
CA ARG A 169 -11.99 -4.19 8.38
C ARG A 169 -12.90 -3.11 7.79
N GLN A 170 -14.21 -3.37 7.75
CA GLN A 170 -15.17 -2.36 7.33
C GLN A 170 -14.92 -1.13 8.20
N GLU A 171 -14.60 0.00 7.56
CA GLU A 171 -14.41 1.27 8.28
C GLU A 171 -15.75 1.65 8.89
N LYS A 172 -15.93 1.34 10.18
CA LYS A 172 -17.05 1.80 10.97
C LYS A 172 -16.73 3.22 11.40
N TYR A 173 -17.27 4.19 10.67
CA TYR A 173 -17.25 5.59 11.11
C TYR A 173 -18.17 5.73 12.32
N THR A 174 -17.60 5.72 13.52
CA THR A 174 -18.29 6.14 14.74
C THR A 174 -18.07 7.63 14.95
N PRO A 175 -19.07 8.39 15.43
CA PRO A 175 -18.86 9.77 15.87
C PRO A 175 -17.66 9.86 16.82
N VAL A 176 -16.80 10.84 16.58
CA VAL A 176 -15.60 11.06 17.41
C VAL A 176 -16.06 11.43 18.83
N PRO A 177 -15.58 10.74 19.89
CA PRO A 177 -15.92 11.12 21.26
C PRO A 177 -15.30 12.49 21.60
N ASP A 178 -16.06 13.35 22.27
CA ASP A 178 -15.64 14.71 22.70
C ASP A 178 -14.37 14.72 23.57
N ALA A 179 -14.00 13.59 24.17
CA ALA A 179 -12.74 13.41 24.89
C ALA A 179 -11.50 13.65 24.01
N LEU A 180 -11.57 13.37 22.70
CA LEU A 180 -10.47 13.66 21.76
C LEU A 180 -10.32 15.17 21.49
N ILE A 181 -11.41 15.94 21.55
CA ILE A 181 -11.36 17.40 21.48
C ILE A 181 -10.69 17.95 22.73
N ALA A 182 -11.05 17.44 23.92
CA ALA A 182 -10.40 17.83 25.17
C ALA A 182 -8.89 17.52 25.17
N LYS A 183 -8.49 16.36 24.62
CA LYS A 183 -7.08 15.99 24.46
C LYS A 183 -6.36 16.83 23.40
N GLY A 184 -7.03 17.19 22.31
CA GLY A 184 -6.51 18.10 21.29
C GLY A 184 -6.30 19.51 21.83
N VAL A 185 -7.18 19.98 22.72
CA VAL A 185 -7.01 21.25 23.43
C VAL A 185 -5.80 21.20 24.37
N ALA A 186 -5.58 20.10 25.09
CA ALA A 186 -4.38 19.91 25.91
C ALA A 186 -3.09 19.75 25.09
N ALA A 187 -3.15 19.18 23.88
CA ALA A 187 -2.00 19.08 22.97
C ALA A 187 -1.73 20.37 22.19
N THR A 188 -2.73 21.25 22.06
CA THR A 188 -2.58 22.59 21.44
C THR A 188 -2.08 23.62 22.45
N GLU A 189 -1.92 23.26 23.73
CA GLU A 189 -1.01 23.99 24.62
C GLU A 189 0.41 23.87 24.07
N LYS A 190 0.79 24.89 23.29
CA LYS A 190 2.12 25.11 22.76
C LYS A 190 3.13 25.04 23.91
N THR A 191 3.86 23.94 24.01
CA THR A 191 5.13 23.92 24.73
C THR A 191 6.09 24.85 24.02
N ASN A 192 6.30 26.06 24.57
CA ASN A 192 7.31 27.02 24.09
C ASN A 192 8.76 26.62 24.47
N ALA A 193 8.99 25.35 24.84
CA ALA A 193 10.32 24.84 25.13
C ALA A 193 10.82 24.09 23.90
N ILE A 194 11.64 24.77 23.10
CA ILE A 194 12.48 24.12 22.11
C ILE A 194 13.63 23.48 22.91
N ASP A 195 13.82 22.17 22.75
CA ASP A 195 14.95 21.47 23.36
C ASP A 195 16.27 22.04 22.81
N LEU A 196 17.14 22.51 23.72
CA LEU A 196 18.45 23.09 23.40
C LEU A 196 19.40 22.05 22.78
N HIS A 197 19.11 20.75 22.95
CA HIS A 197 19.91 19.68 22.39
C HIS A 197 19.84 19.63 20.85
N ASP A 198 18.67 19.89 20.28
CA ASP A 198 18.40 19.80 18.83
C ASP A 198 18.91 21.03 18.04
N GLN A 199 19.15 22.15 18.73
CA GLN A 199 19.74 23.35 18.10
C GLN A 199 21.27 23.29 18.05
N HIS A 200 21.92 22.56 18.97
CA HIS A 200 23.38 22.62 19.12
C HIS A 200 24.13 21.59 18.26
N TYR A 201 23.46 20.52 17.81
CA TYR A 201 24.04 19.47 16.98
C TYR A 201 23.36 19.41 15.62
N GLY A 202 23.62 20.44 14.81
CA GLY A 202 23.24 20.44 13.40
C GLY A 202 23.79 19.21 12.67
N GLY A 203 22.92 18.57 11.90
CA GLY A 203 23.23 17.80 10.68
C GLY A 203 24.33 16.75 10.81
N PHE A 204 23.93 15.49 10.99
CA PHE A 204 24.81 14.34 10.86
C PHE A 204 25.33 14.21 9.41
N ILE A 205 26.56 14.69 9.17
CA ILE A 205 27.36 14.34 7.99
C ILE A 205 28.65 13.69 8.49
N THR A 206 29.13 12.71 7.71
CA THR A 206 30.45 12.05 7.70
C THR A 206 30.61 10.74 8.50
N PRO A 207 31.56 9.87 8.10
CA PRO A 207 31.87 9.42 6.75
C PRO A 207 31.98 7.88 6.67
N ALA A 208 31.86 7.34 5.46
CA ALA A 208 32.20 5.96 5.16
C ALA A 208 33.71 5.71 5.40
N THR A 209 34.07 4.59 6.02
CA THR A 209 35.39 3.97 5.86
C THR A 209 35.23 2.46 5.96
N GLY A 210 35.38 1.80 4.82
CA GLY A 210 35.34 0.35 4.72
C GLY A 210 36.59 -0.28 5.32
N MET A 211 36.41 -1.37 6.03
CA MET A 211 37.43 -2.38 6.24
C MET A 211 36.75 -3.75 6.37
N SER A 212 37.30 -4.68 5.60
CA SER A 212 36.88 -6.06 5.35
C SER A 212 37.04 -6.98 6.57
N THR A 213 35.94 -7.69 6.89
CA THR A 213 35.75 -9.08 7.41
C THR A 213 36.73 -9.69 8.44
N PRO A 214 36.21 -10.40 9.47
CA PRO A 214 35.95 -11.83 9.26
C PRO A 214 34.52 -12.26 9.66
N SER A 215 34.07 -13.28 8.94
CA SER A 215 32.78 -13.96 9.01
C SER A 215 32.61 -14.79 10.29
N THR A 216 32.36 -14.13 11.41
CA THR A 216 31.62 -14.69 12.55
C THR A 216 30.60 -13.63 12.91
N GLU A 217 29.30 -13.95 12.82
CA GLU A 217 28.17 -13.01 12.96
C GLU A 217 28.46 -11.84 13.91
N ILE A 218 28.92 -10.72 13.34
CA ILE A 218 29.16 -9.51 14.11
C ILE A 218 27.80 -8.90 14.35
N GLU A 219 27.27 -9.08 15.55
CA GLU A 219 26.01 -8.47 15.97
C GLU A 219 26.20 -6.96 16.15
N MET A 220 26.06 -6.24 15.03
CA MET A 220 26.27 -4.78 14.95
C MET A 220 25.42 -4.01 15.97
N VAL A 221 24.26 -4.56 16.35
CA VAL A 221 23.38 -4.01 17.38
C VAL A 221 24.04 -4.05 18.76
N LYS A 222 24.69 -5.16 19.15
CA LYS A 222 25.36 -5.29 20.45
C LYS A 222 26.57 -4.36 20.58
N ILE A 223 27.35 -4.20 19.50
CA ILE A 223 28.48 -3.27 19.49
C ILE A 223 28.00 -1.82 19.62
N GLY A 224 26.92 -1.45 18.91
CA GLY A 224 26.29 -0.14 19.04
C GLY A 224 25.72 0.11 20.45
N GLN A 225 25.05 -0.88 21.02
CA GLN A 225 24.51 -0.82 22.38
C GLN A 225 25.62 -0.69 23.43
N ALA A 226 26.68 -1.49 23.35
CA ALA A 226 27.81 -1.41 24.29
C ALA A 226 28.50 -0.04 24.26
N ARG A 227 28.67 0.55 23.06
CA ARG A 227 29.20 1.90 22.91
C ARG A 227 28.27 2.96 23.50
N ASN A 228 26.96 2.82 23.29
CA ASN A 228 25.96 3.74 23.85
C ASN A 228 25.91 3.65 25.38
N THR A 229 25.97 2.45 25.96
CA THR A 229 26.06 2.29 27.43
C THR A 229 27.33 2.88 28.01
N LEU A 230 28.47 2.76 27.30
CA LEU A 230 29.73 3.37 27.75
C LEU A 230 29.66 4.90 27.68
N MET A 231 29.05 5.45 26.63
CA MET A 231 28.80 6.88 26.50
C MET A 231 27.87 7.38 27.61
N ASN A 232 26.77 6.68 27.89
CA ASN A 232 25.86 7.02 28.98
C ASN A 232 26.58 6.95 30.33
N MET A 233 27.43 5.94 30.57
CA MET A 233 28.22 5.86 31.80
C MET A 233 29.16 7.06 31.98
N ARG A 234 29.82 7.50 30.89
CA ARG A 234 30.66 8.72 30.91
C ARG A 234 29.83 9.98 31.12
N LEU A 235 28.65 10.06 30.49
CA LEU A 235 27.73 11.17 30.65
C LEU A 235 27.22 11.25 32.10
N THR A 236 26.85 10.11 32.70
CA THR A 236 26.46 10.01 34.11
C THR A 236 27.62 10.41 35.03
N GLN A 237 28.85 9.96 34.78
CA GLN A 237 30.02 10.35 35.57
C GLN A 237 30.24 11.88 35.56
N VAL A 238 30.04 12.52 34.40
CA VAL A 238 30.10 13.98 34.28
C VAL A 238 28.89 14.63 34.95
N SER A 239 27.69 14.06 34.77
CA SER A 239 26.44 14.55 35.37
C SER A 239 26.46 14.49 36.90
N ASP A 240 27.09 13.48 37.49
CA ASP A 240 27.25 13.35 38.95
C ASP A 240 28.14 14.46 39.54
N SER A 241 29.01 15.04 38.72
CA SER A 241 29.83 16.21 39.10
C SER A 241 29.05 17.53 38.97
N VAL A 242 27.88 17.51 38.34
CA VAL A 242 27.00 18.69 38.18
C VAL A 242 25.99 18.71 39.32
N SER A 243 26.33 19.42 40.39
CA SER A 243 25.40 19.68 41.50
C SER A 243 24.30 20.67 41.09
N GLY A 244 23.07 20.46 41.56
CA GLY A 244 21.94 21.37 41.35
C GLY A 244 20.92 20.90 40.30
N GLN A 245 21.05 19.68 39.79
CA GLN A 245 20.00 19.06 38.99
C GLN A 245 18.80 18.71 39.87
N THR A 246 17.60 19.15 39.49
CA THR A 246 16.36 18.84 40.20
C THR A 246 15.68 17.65 39.54
N VAL A 247 15.57 16.53 40.27
CA VAL A 247 14.75 15.38 39.87
C VAL A 247 13.63 15.23 40.87
N VAL A 248 12.40 15.36 40.39
CA VAL A 248 11.20 15.10 41.21
C VAL A 248 10.94 13.60 41.19
N ASP A 249 10.71 12.98 42.35
CA ASP A 249 10.27 11.59 42.41
C ASP A 249 8.88 11.48 41.76
N PRO A 250 8.73 10.79 40.62
CA PRO A 250 7.46 10.67 39.94
C PRO A 250 6.40 9.97 40.81
N LYS A 251 6.81 9.05 41.71
CA LYS A 251 5.86 8.37 42.60
C LYS A 251 5.41 9.27 43.74
N GLY A 252 6.33 9.98 44.38
CA GLY A 252 6.01 11.00 45.38
C GLY A 252 5.12 12.11 44.81
N TYR A 253 5.44 12.60 43.61
CA TYR A 253 4.66 13.63 42.94
C TYR A 253 3.23 13.17 42.60
N LEU A 254 3.07 11.94 42.10
CA LEU A 254 1.74 11.38 41.85
C LEU A 254 0.95 11.15 43.14
N THR A 255 1.62 10.80 44.23
CA THR A 255 0.99 10.62 45.55
C THR A 255 0.51 11.95 46.11
N ASP A 256 1.33 13.00 45.99
CA ASP A 256 0.98 14.35 46.39
C ASP A 256 -0.19 14.91 45.54
N MET A 257 -0.15 14.70 44.23
CA MET A 257 -1.26 15.04 43.32
C MET A 257 -2.57 14.31 43.66
N ALA A 258 -2.49 13.04 44.05
CA ALA A 258 -3.67 12.30 44.49
C ALA A 258 -4.21 12.81 45.84
N SER A 259 -3.35 13.34 46.72
CA SER A 259 -3.75 13.93 47.99
C SER A 259 -4.42 15.31 47.83
N MET A 260 -4.12 16.03 46.75
CA MET A 260 -4.68 17.36 46.44
C MET A 260 -6.02 17.31 45.68
N LEU A 261 -6.56 16.13 45.38
CA LEU A 261 -7.89 16.00 44.77
C LEU A 261 -8.95 16.58 45.74
N PRO A 262 -9.71 17.61 45.35
CA PRO A 262 -10.78 18.13 46.20
C PRO A 262 -11.78 17.01 46.48
N SER A 263 -12.12 16.78 47.76
CA SER A 263 -13.11 15.78 48.19
C SER A 263 -14.56 16.09 47.72
N TYR A 264 -14.74 17.05 46.81
CA TYR A 264 -16.04 17.40 46.24
C TYR A 264 -16.36 16.49 45.05
N GLY A 265 -17.26 15.53 45.26
CA GLY A 265 -17.74 14.58 44.25
C GLY A 265 -18.91 15.08 43.39
N GLY A 266 -19.12 16.40 43.28
CA GLY A 266 -20.20 16.96 42.45
C GLY A 266 -19.79 17.16 40.99
N ASP A 267 -20.71 16.90 40.06
CA ASP A 267 -20.46 17.10 38.63
C ASP A 267 -20.13 18.57 38.31
N ILE A 268 -18.97 18.80 37.71
CA ILE A 268 -18.51 20.14 37.30
C ILE A 268 -19.51 20.86 36.37
N ASN A 269 -20.31 20.10 35.63
CA ASN A 269 -21.34 20.64 34.75
C ASN A 269 -22.54 21.20 35.54
N ASP A 270 -22.94 20.54 36.61
CA ASP A 270 -24.04 21.02 37.45
C ASP A 270 -23.61 22.20 38.32
N VAL A 271 -22.35 22.24 38.75
CA VAL A 271 -21.74 23.45 39.34
C VAL A 271 -21.80 24.64 38.38
N LYS A 272 -21.51 24.44 37.10
CA LYS A 272 -21.60 25.52 36.09
C LYS A 272 -23.04 26.00 35.89
N LYS A 273 -24.02 25.08 35.84
CA LYS A 273 -25.45 25.42 35.76
C LYS A 273 -25.92 26.18 37.02
N ALA A 274 -25.55 25.70 38.21
CA ALA A 274 -25.88 26.35 39.47
C ALA A 274 -25.26 27.75 39.56
N ARG A 275 -24.02 27.94 39.09
CA ARG A 275 -23.38 29.27 39.00
C ARG A 275 -24.16 30.21 38.08
N LEU A 276 -24.67 29.72 36.94
CA LEU A 276 -25.47 30.52 36.01
C LEU A 276 -26.83 30.88 36.61
N LEU A 277 -27.51 29.92 37.25
CA LEU A 277 -28.79 30.14 37.92
C LEU A 277 -28.64 31.17 39.04
N LEU A 278 -27.68 30.97 39.94
CA LEU A 278 -27.44 31.89 41.06
C LEU A 278 -26.95 33.26 40.56
N LYS A 279 -26.28 33.32 39.40
CA LYS A 279 -25.97 34.58 38.71
C LYS A 279 -27.22 35.30 38.22
N SER A 280 -28.14 34.61 37.56
CA SER A 280 -29.40 35.24 37.17
C SER A 280 -30.21 35.70 38.39
N VAL A 281 -30.22 34.93 39.49
CA VAL A 281 -30.99 35.27 40.70
C VAL A 281 -30.45 36.53 41.40
N ARG A 282 -29.12 36.71 41.48
CA ARG A 282 -28.53 37.93 42.07
C ARG A 282 -28.70 39.17 41.19
N GLU A 283 -28.71 38.99 39.86
CA GLU A 283 -28.88 40.09 38.91
C GLU A 283 -30.33 40.57 38.85
N THR A 284 -31.30 39.65 38.93
CA THR A 284 -32.73 40.01 38.97
C THR A 284 -33.16 40.56 40.32
N ASN A 285 -32.60 40.04 41.42
CA ASN A 285 -32.96 40.45 42.79
C ASN A 285 -31.72 40.85 43.63
N PRO A 286 -31.18 42.07 43.45
CA PRO A 286 -30.00 42.53 44.20
C PRO A 286 -30.22 42.61 45.72
N SER A 287 -31.46 42.86 46.16
CA SER A 287 -31.83 43.02 47.58
C SER A 287 -32.21 41.71 48.28
N HIS A 288 -31.97 40.54 47.67
CA HIS A 288 -32.32 39.23 48.25
C HIS A 288 -31.11 38.57 48.95
N PRO A 289 -31.06 38.54 50.29
CA PRO A 289 -29.88 38.07 51.04
C PRO A 289 -29.49 36.59 50.77
N PRO A 290 -30.43 35.63 50.71
CA PRO A 290 -30.10 34.22 50.45
C PRO A 290 -29.47 33.97 49.07
N ALA A 291 -29.70 34.85 48.09
CA ALA A 291 -29.08 34.69 46.76
C ALA A 291 -27.56 34.90 46.81
N TRP A 292 -27.10 35.87 47.59
CA TRP A 292 -25.68 36.16 47.79
C TRP A 292 -25.00 35.06 48.61
N ILE A 293 -25.67 34.60 49.68
CA ILE A 293 -25.19 33.51 50.53
C ILE A 293 -25.07 32.19 49.76
N ALA A 294 -26.11 31.80 49.02
CA ALA A 294 -26.10 30.57 48.23
C ALA A 294 -25.02 30.60 47.13
N SER A 295 -24.83 31.76 46.49
CA SER A 295 -23.78 31.92 45.47
C SER A 295 -22.38 31.78 46.07
N ALA A 296 -22.15 32.32 47.27
CA ALA A 296 -20.86 32.25 47.92
C ALA A 296 -20.55 30.85 48.47
N ARG A 297 -21.52 30.19 49.10
CA ARG A 297 -21.40 28.80 49.54
C ARG A 297 -21.11 27.86 48.36
N LEU A 298 -21.71 28.10 47.20
CA LEU A 298 -21.41 27.32 46.00
C LEU A 298 -19.93 27.47 45.57
N GLU A 299 -19.36 28.67 45.60
CA GLU A 299 -17.95 28.88 45.24
C GLU A 299 -16.97 28.37 46.32
N GLU A 300 -17.36 28.40 47.59
CA GLU A 300 -16.60 27.81 48.70
C GLU A 300 -16.50 26.28 48.54
N VAL A 301 -17.63 25.61 48.30
CA VAL A 301 -17.71 24.15 48.11
C VAL A 301 -16.90 23.67 46.89
N VAL A 302 -16.77 24.52 45.86
CA VAL A 302 -15.99 24.24 44.65
C VAL A 302 -14.48 24.51 44.85
N GLY A 303 -14.08 25.05 46.00
CA GLY A 303 -12.69 25.35 46.34
C GLY A 303 -12.20 26.73 45.86
N LYS A 304 -13.08 27.58 45.33
CA LYS A 304 -12.74 28.95 44.89
C LYS A 304 -13.04 29.98 45.98
N VAL A 305 -12.34 29.85 47.12
CA VAL A 305 -12.55 30.65 48.33
C VAL A 305 -12.43 32.16 48.06
N GLN A 306 -11.46 32.58 47.22
CA GLN A 306 -11.30 34.01 46.91
C GLN A 306 -12.49 34.58 46.12
N ALA A 307 -13.10 33.79 45.23
CA ALA A 307 -14.28 34.21 44.49
C ALA A 307 -15.51 34.29 45.40
N ALA A 308 -15.67 33.35 46.33
CA ALA A 308 -16.70 33.37 47.35
C ALA A 308 -16.63 34.65 48.20
N ARG A 309 -15.43 34.99 48.73
CA ARG A 309 -15.19 36.20 49.52
C ARG A 309 -15.57 37.47 48.77
N ASN A 310 -15.10 37.61 47.53
CA ASN A 310 -15.44 38.77 46.69
C ASN A 310 -16.94 38.89 46.44
N LEU A 311 -17.68 37.78 46.40
CA LEU A 311 -19.10 37.75 46.13
C LEU A 311 -19.94 38.10 47.38
N ILE A 312 -19.55 37.64 48.56
CA ILE A 312 -20.21 38.03 49.82
C ILE A 312 -19.97 39.51 50.12
N MET A 313 -18.75 40.03 49.88
CA MET A 313 -18.46 41.45 50.05
C MET A 313 -19.39 42.34 49.21
N ARG A 314 -19.62 41.97 47.94
CA ARG A 314 -20.63 42.65 47.11
C ARG A 314 -22.05 42.47 47.65
N GLY A 315 -22.36 41.30 48.18
CA GLY A 315 -23.63 41.03 48.87
C GLY A 315 -23.86 41.94 50.07
N THR A 316 -22.83 42.24 50.88
CA THR A 316 -22.94 43.15 52.04
C THR A 316 -23.21 44.60 51.64
N GLU A 317 -22.69 45.05 50.49
CA GLU A 317 -22.94 46.40 49.97
C GLU A 317 -24.39 46.56 49.49
N HIS A 318 -24.95 45.53 48.84
CA HIS A 318 -26.32 45.52 48.34
C HIS A 318 -27.37 45.18 49.41
N CYS A 319 -27.04 44.38 50.41
CA CYS A 319 -27.93 43.91 51.47
C CYS A 319 -27.45 44.37 52.86
N GLN A 320 -27.42 45.69 53.09
CA GLN A 320 -26.88 46.27 54.34
C GLN A 320 -27.70 45.94 55.60
N LYS A 321 -28.99 45.64 55.46
CA LYS A 321 -29.93 45.42 56.57
C LYS A 321 -30.06 43.95 57.00
N SER A 322 -29.44 43.01 56.30
CA SER A 322 -29.58 41.58 56.59
C SER A 322 -28.39 41.05 57.39
N GLU A 323 -28.65 40.55 58.59
CA GLU A 323 -27.63 39.99 59.49
C GLU A 323 -26.98 38.71 58.92
N ASP A 324 -27.75 37.86 58.25
CA ASP A 324 -27.27 36.57 57.72
C ASP A 324 -26.11 36.71 56.70
N VAL A 325 -26.11 37.78 55.89
CA VAL A 325 -25.04 38.03 54.91
C VAL A 325 -23.76 38.47 55.60
N TRP A 326 -23.86 39.24 56.69
CA TRP A 326 -22.71 39.65 57.50
C TRP A 326 -22.13 38.49 58.30
N LEU A 327 -22.97 37.58 58.80
CA LEU A 327 -22.52 36.37 59.47
C LEU A 327 -21.78 35.43 58.52
N GLU A 328 -22.27 35.26 57.29
CA GLU A 328 -21.57 34.46 56.29
C GLU A 328 -20.29 35.15 55.77
N ALA A 329 -20.22 36.49 55.80
CA ALA A 329 -19.01 37.23 55.45
C ALA A 329 -17.89 37.06 56.50
N ALA A 330 -18.27 36.88 57.77
CA ALA A 330 -17.34 36.72 58.89
C ALA A 330 -16.86 35.27 59.08
N ARG A 331 -17.59 34.30 58.51
CA ARG A 331 -17.26 32.87 58.55
C ARG A 331 -16.06 32.53 57.67
#